data_AF-A0A2U1NDL8-F1
#
_entry.id   AF-A0A2U1NDL8-F1
#
_cell.length_a   1.000
_cell.length_b   1.000
_cell.length_c   1.000
_cell.angle_alpha   90.00
_cell.angle_beta   90.00
_cell.angle_gamma   90.00
#
_symmetry.space_group_name_H-M   'P 1'
#
loop_
_entity.id
_entity.type
_entity.pdbx_description
1 polymer ?
#
loop_
_entity_poly.entity_id
_entity_poly.type
_entity_poly.pdbx_seq_one_letter_code
_entity_poly.pdbx_strand_id
1 'polypeptide(L)'
;MGWWSYKGRVKGLVAMILSPHQHHQLCTLATPFTRPLILRRTQPSSSYTLPPRRFTTMTTTTQNQNLDDIFSQKKVLRTKVKKDLRSMDPALRSQQDDAIQNLILEAPWFKSCKGLCAYISCSALREVDTSKVLRHILNNPTKDGETETTKRLYVPRVEDKNSHMRMLNISSMDDLIANSMNILEPAPVDASGNDREDVMMANEPVELLLLPGLAFDKTGRRLGRGGG
;
A
#
# COMPACT_ATOMS: atom_id res chain seq x y z
N MET A 1 -11.60 -4.62 2.71
CA MET A 1 -10.55 -5.27 1.88
C MET A 1 -9.72 -4.22 1.11
N GLY A 2 -9.05 -3.28 1.80
CA GLY A 2 -8.63 -2.02 1.15
C GLY A 2 -7.45 -2.08 0.17
N TRP A 3 -6.41 -2.88 0.44
CA TRP A 3 -5.17 -2.87 -0.38
C TRP A 3 -4.99 -4.11 -1.27
N TRP A 4 -5.73 -5.18 -0.97
CA TRP A 4 -5.52 -6.49 -1.58
C TRP A 4 -6.11 -6.61 -3.00
N SER A 5 -7.02 -5.71 -3.39
CA SER A 5 -7.68 -5.73 -4.71
C SER A 5 -6.71 -5.45 -5.87
N TYR A 6 -5.64 -4.69 -5.63
CA TYR A 6 -4.72 -4.20 -6.67
C TYR A 6 -3.57 -5.15 -7.03
N LYS A 7 -3.52 -6.33 -6.39
CA LYS A 7 -2.40 -7.29 -6.51
C LYS A 7 -2.12 -7.80 -7.93
N GLY A 8 -3.07 -7.67 -8.85
CA GLY A 8 -2.91 -8.12 -10.24
C GLY A 8 -2.25 -7.10 -11.20
N ARG A 9 -2.09 -5.83 -10.79
CA ARG A 9 -1.61 -4.75 -11.68
C ARG A 9 -0.33 -4.05 -11.19
N VAL A 10 0.24 -4.48 -10.06
CA VAL A 10 1.42 -3.86 -9.45
C VAL A 10 2.66 -4.72 -9.69
N LYS A 11 3.70 -4.18 -10.34
CA LYS A 11 4.95 -4.91 -10.61
C LYS A 11 5.94 -4.92 -9.43
N GLY A 12 5.90 -3.91 -8.55
CA GLY A 12 6.84 -3.76 -7.44
C GLY A 12 6.23 -3.12 -6.20
N LEU A 13 6.74 -3.51 -5.03
CA LEU A 13 6.25 -3.07 -3.73
C LEU A 13 7.38 -2.49 -2.88
N VAL A 14 7.20 -1.27 -2.39
CA VAL A 14 8.18 -0.61 -1.51
C VAL A 14 7.52 -0.25 -0.19
N ALA A 15 8.12 -0.75 0.89
CA ALA A 15 7.72 -0.47 2.26
C ALA A 15 8.55 0.68 2.84
N MET A 16 7.88 1.61 3.50
CA MET A 16 8.49 2.79 4.12
C MET A 16 8.57 2.58 5.63
N ILE A 17 9.78 2.68 6.19
CA ILE A 17 10.05 2.33 7.60
C ILE A 17 10.91 3.41 8.24
N LEU A 18 10.52 3.82 9.44
CA LEU A 18 11.34 4.64 10.33
C LEU A 18 11.92 3.78 11.44
N SER A 19 13.14 4.08 11.81
CA SER A 19 13.85 3.33 12.85
C SER A 19 14.19 4.27 14.00
N PRO A 20 13.80 3.98 15.25
CA PRO A 20 14.23 4.77 16.40
C PRO A 20 15.76 4.70 16.65
N HIS A 21 16.46 3.77 15.99
CA HIS A 21 17.93 3.69 15.98
C HIS A 21 18.47 4.13 14.61
N GLN A 22 19.62 4.81 14.54
CA GLN A 22 20.19 5.49 13.36
C GLN A 22 20.45 4.61 12.09
N HIS A 23 20.06 3.34 12.08
CA HIS A 23 20.09 2.51 10.89
C HIS A 23 18.85 2.77 10.02
N HIS A 24 19.03 3.59 8.98
CA HIS A 24 18.06 3.74 7.90
C HIS A 24 18.06 2.47 7.04
N GLN A 25 16.91 1.82 6.87
CA GLN A 25 16.83 0.62 6.04
C GLN A 25 15.54 0.61 5.22
N LEU A 26 15.68 0.72 3.89
CA LEU A 26 14.58 0.49 2.96
C LEU A 26 14.43 -1.02 2.75
N CYS A 27 13.23 -1.57 2.95
CA CYS A 27 12.93 -2.94 2.55
C CYS A 27 12.37 -2.94 1.13
N THR A 28 13.26 -3.11 0.15
CA THR A 28 12.88 -3.27 -1.27
C THR A 28 12.59 -4.73 -1.56
N LEU A 29 11.36 -5.06 -1.94
CA LEU A 29 11.03 -6.35 -2.56
C LEU A 29 10.65 -6.11 -4.02
N ALA A 30 11.65 -6.22 -4.90
CA ALA A 30 11.41 -6.39 -6.33
C ALA A 30 11.21 -7.88 -6.60
N THR A 31 10.01 -8.39 -6.35
CA THR A 31 9.66 -9.76 -6.75
C THR A 31 8.88 -9.72 -8.06
N PRO A 32 9.39 -10.27 -9.18
CA PRO A 32 8.53 -10.55 -10.32
C PRO A 32 7.51 -11.60 -9.90
N PHE A 33 6.22 -11.25 -9.91
CA PHE A 33 5.15 -12.23 -9.71
C PHE A 33 5.14 -13.19 -10.90
N THR A 34 5.70 -14.39 -10.71
CA THR A 34 5.48 -15.51 -11.63
C THR A 34 4.00 -15.87 -11.60
N ARG A 35 3.36 -15.82 -12.77
CA ARG A 35 1.95 -16.19 -12.98
C ARG A 35 1.68 -17.60 -12.40
N PRO A 36 0.61 -17.82 -11.62
CA PRO A 36 0.11 -19.17 -11.47
C PRO A 36 -0.51 -19.59 -12.81
N LEU A 37 -0.02 -20.71 -13.35
CA LEU A 37 -0.61 -21.40 -14.50
C LEU A 37 -2.07 -21.73 -14.19
N ILE A 38 -2.99 -21.23 -15.04
CA ILE A 38 -4.40 -21.61 -15.00
C ILE A 38 -4.49 -23.05 -15.49
N LEU A 39 -4.59 -24.01 -14.57
CA LEU A 39 -4.93 -25.39 -14.91
C LEU A 39 -6.45 -25.46 -15.11
N ARG A 40 -6.85 -25.55 -16.38
CA ARG A 40 -8.23 -25.78 -16.84
C ARG A 40 -8.73 -27.10 -16.25
N ARG A 41 -9.70 -27.06 -15.32
CA ARG A 41 -10.34 -28.27 -14.78
C ARG A 41 -11.50 -28.68 -15.69
N THR A 42 -11.31 -29.75 -16.45
CA THR A 42 -12.39 -30.48 -17.13
C THR A 42 -13.16 -31.30 -16.09
N GLN A 43 -14.50 -31.23 -16.14
CA GLN A 43 -15.37 -32.12 -15.37
C GLN A 43 -15.46 -33.49 -16.04
N PRO A 44 -15.62 -34.55 -15.23
CA PRO A 44 -16.51 -35.64 -15.62
C PRO A 44 -17.56 -35.91 -14.56
N SER A 45 -18.78 -36.13 -15.05
CA SER A 45 -19.91 -36.74 -14.36
C SER A 45 -19.66 -38.22 -14.07
N SER A 46 -19.88 -38.67 -12.83
CA SER A 46 -20.50 -39.98 -12.54
C SER A 46 -20.82 -40.12 -11.05
N SER A 47 -21.97 -40.75 -10.80
CA SER A 47 -22.65 -41.03 -9.54
C SER A 47 -21.99 -42.14 -8.72
N TYR A 48 -21.68 -41.91 -7.43
CA TYR A 48 -21.53 -42.99 -6.44
C TYR A 48 -21.93 -42.56 -5.00
N THR A 49 -22.48 -43.55 -4.32
CA THR A 49 -23.23 -43.60 -3.05
C THR A 49 -22.47 -43.16 -1.79
N LEU A 50 -23.17 -42.52 -0.84
CA LEU A 50 -22.68 -42.08 0.48
C LEU A 50 -22.60 -43.24 1.50
N PRO A 51 -21.49 -43.39 2.27
CA PRO A 51 -21.47 -44.10 3.54
C PRO A 51 -21.69 -43.14 4.74
N PRO A 52 -22.01 -43.64 5.95
CA PRO A 52 -22.65 -42.85 6.99
C PRO A 52 -21.72 -41.83 7.67
N ARG A 53 -22.32 -40.71 8.07
CA ARG A 53 -21.74 -39.61 8.85
C ARG A 53 -20.98 -40.13 10.08
N ARG A 54 -19.65 -39.91 10.10
CA ARG A 54 -18.92 -39.68 11.35
C ARG A 54 -18.86 -38.17 11.57
N PHE A 55 -19.51 -37.70 12.63
CA PHE A 55 -19.33 -36.33 13.12
C PHE A 55 -17.95 -36.25 13.77
N THR A 56 -16.97 -35.72 13.05
CA THR A 56 -15.71 -35.25 13.65
C THR A 56 -15.89 -33.78 14.03
N THR A 57 -16.40 -33.54 15.24
CA THR A 57 -16.50 -32.20 15.82
C THR A 57 -15.25 -31.92 16.67
N MET A 58 -14.07 -31.68 16.09
CA MET A 58 -12.84 -31.41 16.87
C MET A 58 -11.74 -30.67 16.05
N THR A 59 -12.06 -29.55 15.38
CA THR A 59 -11.01 -28.66 14.78
C THR A 59 -11.30 -27.17 14.88
N THR A 60 -12.52 -26.75 15.21
CA THR A 60 -12.91 -25.34 15.22
C THR A 60 -12.30 -24.56 16.40
N THR A 61 -12.17 -25.17 17.57
CA THR A 61 -11.70 -24.51 18.80
C THR A 61 -10.21 -24.12 18.71
N THR A 62 -9.36 -25.03 18.22
CA THR A 62 -7.91 -24.79 18.12
C THR A 62 -7.56 -23.75 17.03
N GLN A 63 -8.30 -23.71 15.92
CA GLN A 63 -8.08 -22.68 14.90
C GLN A 63 -8.56 -21.30 15.36
N ASN A 64 -9.69 -21.22 16.07
CA ASN A 64 -10.18 -19.95 16.61
C ASN A 64 -9.22 -19.38 17.68
N GLN A 65 -8.72 -20.21 18.59
CA GLN A 65 -7.73 -19.79 19.59
C GLN A 65 -6.45 -19.24 18.95
N ASN A 66 -5.92 -19.91 17.92
CA ASN A 66 -4.73 -19.46 17.20
C ASN A 66 -4.94 -18.10 16.50
N LEU A 67 -6.11 -17.89 15.89
CA LEU A 67 -6.45 -16.59 15.27
C LEU A 67 -6.55 -15.48 16.31
N ASP A 68 -7.18 -15.74 17.45
CA ASP A 68 -7.30 -14.78 18.55
C ASP A 68 -5.92 -14.41 19.12
N ASP A 69 -5.02 -15.38 19.25
CA ASP A 69 -3.63 -15.15 19.66
C ASP A 69 -2.90 -14.26 18.66
N ILE A 70 -3.06 -14.50 17.36
CA ILE A 70 -2.47 -13.66 16.30
C ILE A 70 -3.03 -12.23 16.38
N PHE A 71 -4.34 -12.07 16.56
CA PHE A 71 -4.94 -10.74 16.68
C PHE A 71 -4.47 -9.99 17.92
N SER A 72 -4.34 -10.70 19.05
CA SER A 72 -3.80 -10.18 20.30
C SER A 72 -2.34 -9.72 20.12
N GLN A 73 -1.47 -10.57 19.55
CA GLN A 73 -0.07 -10.22 19.28
C GLN A 73 0.04 -9.01 18.34
N LYS A 74 -0.76 -8.96 17.27
CA LYS A 74 -0.82 -7.79 16.38
C LYS A 74 -1.25 -6.53 17.13
N LYS A 75 -2.24 -6.61 18.04
CA LYS A 75 -2.71 -5.48 18.86
C LYS A 75 -1.62 -4.96 19.80
N VAL A 76 -0.91 -5.87 20.49
CA VAL A 76 0.23 -5.52 21.35
C VAL A 76 1.31 -4.81 20.55
N LEU A 77 1.71 -5.38 19.40
CA LEU A 77 2.74 -4.79 18.55
C LEU A 77 2.33 -3.43 17.98
N ARG A 78 1.09 -3.25 17.53
CA ARG A 78 0.56 -1.93 17.11
C ARG A 78 0.67 -0.91 18.22
N THR A 79 0.37 -1.29 19.46
CA THR A 79 0.41 -0.39 20.62
C THR A 79 1.84 0.03 20.93
N LYS A 80 2.77 -0.92 20.95
CA LYS A 80 4.20 -0.67 21.15
C LYS A 80 4.74 0.30 20.10
N VAL A 81 4.56 -0.02 18.81
CA VAL A 81 5.10 0.79 17.71
C VAL A 81 4.50 2.20 17.69
N LYS A 82 3.19 2.35 17.96
CA LYS A 82 2.57 3.67 18.10
C LYS A 82 3.17 4.48 19.24
N LYS A 83 3.52 3.84 20.36
CA LYS A 83 4.19 4.50 21.49
C LYS A 83 5.60 4.95 21.09
N ASP A 84 6.37 4.07 20.46
CA ASP A 84 7.76 4.37 20.05
C ASP A 84 7.80 5.51 19.03
N LEU A 85 6.92 5.50 18.03
CA LEU A 85 6.78 6.60 17.06
C LEU A 85 6.35 7.91 17.73
N ARG A 86 5.58 7.85 18.82
CA ARG A 86 5.15 9.04 19.59
C ARG A 86 6.30 9.65 20.37
N SER A 87 7.19 8.84 20.92
CA SER A 87 8.37 9.27 21.68
C SER A 87 9.57 9.65 20.82
N MET A 88 9.48 9.48 19.50
CA MET A 88 10.57 9.82 18.59
C MET A 88 10.81 11.34 18.56
N ASP A 89 12.08 11.73 18.63
CA ASP A 89 12.50 13.12 18.49
C ASP A 89 12.06 13.67 17.12
N PRO A 90 11.39 14.85 17.06
CA PRO A 90 10.93 15.44 15.80
C PRO A 90 12.06 15.75 14.80
N ALA A 91 13.24 16.16 15.27
CA ALA A 91 14.36 16.49 14.38
C ALA A 91 14.94 15.22 13.75
N LEU A 92 15.20 14.19 14.56
CA LEU A 92 15.60 12.87 14.08
C LEU A 92 14.56 12.30 13.09
N ARG A 93 13.27 12.45 13.42
CA ARG A 93 12.18 12.00 12.54
C ARG A 93 12.24 12.69 11.18
N SER A 94 12.35 14.02 11.15
CA SER A 94 12.47 14.79 9.91
C SER A 94 13.71 14.38 9.10
N GLN A 95 14.85 14.16 9.76
CA GLN A 95 16.07 13.68 9.12
C GLN A 95 15.87 12.30 8.46
N GLN A 96 15.16 11.39 9.14
CA GLN A 96 14.88 10.06 8.59
C GLN A 96 13.87 10.12 7.44
N ASP A 97 12.82 10.91 7.57
CA ASP A 97 11.85 11.13 6.49
C ASP A 97 12.57 11.64 5.23
N ASP A 98 13.48 12.61 5.37
CA ASP A 98 14.30 13.13 4.28
C ASP A 98 15.22 12.09 3.66
N ALA A 99 15.93 11.32 4.49
CA ALA A 99 16.83 10.26 4.02
C ALA A 99 16.06 9.20 3.21
N ILE A 100 14.88 8.78 3.68
CA ILE A 100 14.06 7.78 3.00
C ILE A 100 13.55 8.34 1.66
N GLN A 101 13.07 9.59 1.62
CA GLN A 101 12.60 10.20 0.38
C GLN A 101 13.73 10.33 -0.65
N ASN A 102 14.93 10.72 -0.24
CA ASN A 102 16.09 10.80 -1.14
C ASN A 102 16.47 9.42 -1.70
N LEU A 103 16.46 8.37 -0.86
CA LEU A 103 16.69 6.99 -1.32
C LEU A 103 15.70 6.56 -2.41
N ILE A 104 14.43 6.95 -2.30
CA ILE A 104 13.44 6.70 -3.36
C ILE A 104 13.80 7.46 -4.62
N LEU A 105 14.01 8.77 -4.52
CA LEU A 105 14.28 9.64 -5.67
C LEU A 105 15.52 9.21 -6.45
N GLU A 106 16.53 8.68 -5.75
CA GLU A 106 17.78 8.21 -6.35
C GLU A 106 17.66 6.81 -6.96
N ALA A 107 16.67 6.02 -6.54
CA ALA A 107 16.55 4.62 -6.91
C ALA A 107 16.28 4.41 -8.42
N PRO A 108 16.99 3.47 -9.09
CA PRO A 108 16.76 3.18 -10.50
C PRO A 108 15.32 2.79 -10.82
N TRP A 109 14.68 1.98 -9.96
CA TRP A 109 13.29 1.54 -10.13
C TRP A 109 12.27 2.68 -10.02
N PHE A 110 12.58 3.75 -9.27
CA PHE A 110 11.73 4.93 -9.21
C PHE A 110 11.93 5.79 -10.46
N LYS A 111 13.19 6.00 -10.85
CA LYS A 111 13.54 6.78 -12.04
C LYS A 111 12.93 6.17 -13.32
N SER A 112 12.92 4.84 -13.44
CA SER A 112 12.37 4.17 -14.62
C SER A 112 10.84 4.00 -14.61
N CYS A 113 10.16 4.09 -13.46
CA CYS A 113 8.74 3.79 -13.40
C CYS A 113 7.87 4.85 -14.09
N LYS A 114 6.80 4.45 -14.79
CA LYS A 114 5.88 5.39 -15.46
C LYS A 114 4.56 5.61 -14.73
N GLY A 115 4.15 4.64 -13.91
CA GLY A 115 2.93 4.71 -13.11
C GLY A 115 3.16 4.16 -11.72
N LEU A 116 2.74 4.90 -10.70
CA LEU A 116 2.88 4.49 -9.31
C LEU A 116 1.68 4.88 -8.46
N CYS A 117 1.48 4.09 -7.41
CA CYS A 117 0.55 4.41 -6.33
C CYS A 117 1.34 4.82 -5.09
N ALA A 118 0.92 5.88 -4.41
CA ALA A 118 1.51 6.31 -3.15
C ALA A 118 0.44 6.80 -2.18
N TYR A 119 0.70 6.67 -0.88
CA TYR A 119 -0.14 7.29 0.12
C TYR A 119 0.22 8.76 0.32
N ILE A 120 -0.76 9.56 0.73
CA ILE A 120 -0.50 10.89 1.27
C ILE A 120 -0.15 10.75 2.75
N SER A 121 1.04 11.19 3.13
CA SER A 121 1.50 11.14 4.51
C SER A 121 0.57 11.95 5.41
N CYS A 122 0.18 11.38 6.56
CA CYS A 122 -0.55 12.09 7.60
C CYS A 122 0.31 12.22 8.86
N SER A 123 0.65 13.45 9.23
CA SER A 123 1.50 13.75 10.39
C SER A 123 0.89 13.22 11.70
N ALA A 124 -0.44 13.31 11.86
CA ALA A 124 -1.16 12.75 13.01
C ALA A 124 -1.03 11.22 13.12
N LEU A 125 -0.87 10.54 11.99
CA LEU A 125 -0.63 9.11 11.92
C LEU A 125 0.84 8.74 12.13
N ARG A 126 1.75 9.72 12.09
CA ARG A 126 3.20 9.55 12.19
C ARG A 126 3.74 8.57 11.14
N GLU A 127 3.26 8.69 9.92
CA GLU A 127 3.74 7.96 8.73
C GLU A 127 4.91 8.67 8.08
N VAL A 128 5.77 7.93 7.38
CA VAL A 128 6.92 8.55 6.68
C VAL A 128 6.41 9.66 5.77
N ASP A 129 7.06 10.81 5.80
CA ASP A 129 6.69 11.86 4.85
C ASP A 129 6.99 11.42 3.42
N THR A 130 6.04 11.63 2.51
CA THR A 130 6.18 11.35 1.08
C THR A 130 6.12 12.62 0.24
N SER A 131 5.98 13.79 0.85
CA SER A 131 5.69 15.05 0.15
C SER A 131 6.73 15.43 -0.91
N LYS A 132 8.03 15.20 -0.69
CA LYS A 132 9.09 15.47 -1.68
C LYS A 132 8.97 14.54 -2.88
N VAL A 133 8.67 13.26 -2.64
CA VAL A 133 8.47 12.27 -3.71
C VAL A 133 7.25 12.64 -4.55
N LEU A 134 6.13 12.97 -3.93
CA LEU A 134 4.89 13.34 -4.64
C LEU A 134 5.10 14.62 -5.47
N ARG A 135 5.70 15.68 -4.89
CA ARG A 135 6.01 16.91 -5.62
C ARG A 135 6.99 16.67 -6.77
N HIS A 136 7.97 15.79 -6.57
CA HIS A 136 8.91 15.45 -7.65
C HIS A 136 8.16 14.85 -8.84
N ILE A 137 7.26 13.89 -8.60
CA ILE A 137 6.45 13.24 -9.65
C ILE A 137 5.57 14.26 -10.40
N LEU A 138 4.90 15.14 -9.66
CA LEU A 138 3.93 16.07 -10.22
C LEU A 138 4.58 17.24 -10.96
N ASN A 139 5.80 17.65 -10.57
CA ASN A 139 6.44 18.85 -11.11
C ASN A 139 7.57 18.56 -12.11
N ASN A 140 8.06 17.32 -12.21
CA ASN A 140 9.21 16.98 -13.05
C ASN A 140 8.82 15.93 -14.10
N PRO A 141 8.37 16.36 -15.29
CA PRO A 141 8.19 15.44 -16.40
C PRO A 141 9.53 14.76 -16.74
N THR A 142 9.48 13.45 -16.99
CA THR A 142 10.62 12.68 -17.46
C THR A 142 10.83 12.89 -18.95
N LYS A 143 12.08 13.11 -19.36
CA LYS A 143 12.49 13.19 -20.77
C LYS A 143 12.96 11.82 -21.23
N ASP A 144 12.15 11.17 -22.07
CA ASP A 144 12.53 9.96 -22.79
C ASP A 144 12.84 10.37 -24.25
N GLY A 145 14.07 10.81 -24.51
CA GLY A 145 14.45 11.40 -25.80
C GLY A 145 13.83 12.79 -26.00
N GLU A 146 13.10 12.99 -27.10
CA GLU A 146 12.40 14.26 -27.40
C GLU A 146 11.01 14.35 -26.73
N THR A 147 10.50 13.25 -26.15
CA THR A 147 9.16 13.23 -25.55
C THR A 147 9.24 13.47 -24.05
N GLU A 148 8.58 14.52 -23.58
CA GLU A 148 8.30 14.74 -22.17
C GLU A 148 7.09 13.91 -21.75
N THR A 149 7.27 12.98 -20.81
CA THR A 149 6.21 12.17 -20.22
C THR A 149 6.14 12.41 -18.72
N THR A 150 4.96 12.68 -18.18
CA THR A 150 4.77 12.80 -16.73
C THR A 150 4.42 11.44 -16.14
N LYS A 151 5.07 11.07 -15.04
CA LYS A 151 4.74 9.85 -14.30
C LYS A 151 3.31 9.95 -13.76
N ARG A 152 2.50 8.90 -13.95
CA ARG A 152 1.14 8.83 -13.40
C ARG A 152 1.18 8.51 -11.91
N LEU A 153 0.62 9.40 -11.09
CA LEU A 153 0.51 9.23 -9.65
C LEU A 153 -0.94 8.94 -9.27
N TYR A 154 -1.16 7.84 -8.56
CA TYR A 154 -2.45 7.50 -7.97
C TYR A 154 -2.36 7.52 -6.44
N VAL A 155 -3.36 8.08 -5.79
CA VAL A 155 -3.42 8.21 -4.33
C VAL A 155 -4.74 7.65 -3.78
N PRO A 156 -4.76 7.12 -2.55
CA PRO A 156 -5.93 6.45 -2.01
C PRO A 156 -7.05 7.44 -1.64
N ARG A 157 -8.29 7.09 -2.00
CA ARG A 157 -9.54 7.69 -1.52
C ARG A 157 -10.38 6.64 -0.83
N VAL A 158 -10.83 6.90 0.40
CA VAL A 158 -11.75 6.00 1.10
C VAL A 158 -13.18 6.38 0.74
N GLU A 159 -13.96 5.41 0.29
CA GLU A 159 -15.31 5.67 -0.24
C GLU A 159 -16.41 5.49 0.80
N ASP A 160 -16.21 4.60 1.77
CA ASP A 160 -17.27 4.20 2.69
C ASP A 160 -16.77 3.73 4.06
N LYS A 161 -17.74 3.42 4.93
CA LYS A 161 -17.51 2.91 6.29
C LYS A 161 -16.88 1.51 6.30
N ASN A 162 -16.98 0.76 5.21
CA ASN A 162 -16.37 -0.56 5.07
C ASN A 162 -14.89 -0.48 4.67
N SER A 163 -14.33 0.73 4.59
CA SER A 163 -12.96 0.98 4.17
C SER A 163 -12.70 0.44 2.76
N HIS A 164 -13.69 0.55 1.87
CA HIS A 164 -13.44 0.44 0.43
C HIS A 164 -12.61 1.63 -0.01
N MET A 165 -11.61 1.36 -0.83
CA MET A 165 -10.60 2.34 -1.21
C MET A 165 -10.41 2.26 -2.72
N ARG A 166 -10.47 3.42 -3.38
CA ARG A 166 -10.02 3.60 -4.75
C ARG A 166 -8.64 4.26 -4.79
N MET A 167 -7.91 4.04 -5.86
CA MET A 167 -6.65 4.74 -6.14
C MET A 167 -6.91 5.65 -7.33
N LEU A 168 -7.01 6.95 -7.10
CA LEU A 168 -7.40 7.92 -8.12
C LEU A 168 -6.20 8.75 -8.55
N ASN A 169 -6.14 9.06 -9.85
CA ASN A 169 -5.07 9.88 -10.41
C ASN A 169 -5.16 11.33 -9.91
N ILE A 170 -4.00 11.91 -9.61
CA ILE A 170 -3.82 13.34 -9.34
C ILE A 170 -2.81 13.94 -10.31
N SER A 171 -3.02 15.21 -10.61
CA SER A 171 -2.24 16.08 -11.49
C SER A 171 -1.55 17.21 -10.73
N SER A 172 -2.09 17.58 -9.57
CA SER A 172 -1.52 18.58 -8.66
C SER A 172 -1.74 18.18 -7.20
N MET A 173 -0.99 18.78 -6.28
CA MET A 173 -1.27 18.70 -4.85
C MET A 173 -2.61 19.38 -4.49
N ASP A 174 -3.08 20.32 -5.32
CA ASP A 174 -4.37 21.02 -5.13
C ASP A 174 -5.58 20.11 -5.43
N ASP A 175 -5.34 18.93 -6.02
CA ASP A 175 -6.38 17.91 -6.20
C ASP A 175 -6.83 17.26 -4.89
N LEU A 176 -6.11 17.51 -3.80
CA LEU A 176 -6.32 16.86 -2.51
C LEU A 176 -7.25 17.68 -1.60
N ILE A 177 -8.24 17.00 -1.03
CA ILE A 177 -9.17 17.54 -0.03
C ILE A 177 -9.04 16.77 1.28
N ALA A 178 -9.24 17.46 2.40
CA ALA A 178 -9.23 16.84 3.71
C ALA A 178 -10.56 16.10 3.96
N ASN A 179 -10.48 14.85 4.43
CA ASN A 179 -11.63 14.14 4.96
C ASN A 179 -11.90 14.51 6.44
N SER A 180 -12.90 13.88 7.06
CA SER A 180 -13.28 14.13 8.46
C SER A 180 -12.18 13.85 9.49
N MET A 181 -11.12 13.12 9.12
CA MET A 181 -9.95 12.84 9.96
C MET A 181 -8.76 13.74 9.61
N ASN A 182 -8.97 14.78 8.79
CA ASN A 182 -7.93 15.67 8.27
C ASN A 182 -6.82 14.92 7.49
N ILE A 183 -7.17 13.79 6.90
CA ILE A 183 -6.32 13.06 5.97
C ILE A 183 -6.67 13.56 4.58
N LEU A 184 -5.64 13.95 3.83
CA LEU A 184 -5.78 14.39 2.45
C LEU A 184 -6.03 13.20 1.53
N GLU A 185 -7.06 13.30 0.71
CA GLU A 185 -7.48 12.34 -0.29
C GLU A 185 -7.88 13.08 -1.57
N PRO A 186 -7.76 12.48 -2.76
CA PRO A 186 -8.11 13.15 -4.00
C PRO A 186 -9.61 13.48 -4.02
N ALA A 187 -9.98 14.67 -4.49
CA ALA A 187 -11.38 15.01 -4.71
C ALA A 187 -12.04 13.99 -5.66
N PRO A 188 -13.34 13.66 -5.51
CA PRO A 188 -13.99 12.66 -6.37
C PRO A 188 -13.90 12.97 -7.87
N VAL A 189 -13.93 14.26 -8.20
CA VAL A 189 -13.87 14.79 -9.57
C VAL A 189 -12.65 15.69 -9.77
N ASP A 190 -12.25 15.86 -11.02
CA ASP A 190 -11.21 16.81 -11.43
C ASP A 190 -11.72 18.27 -11.48
N ALA A 191 -10.83 19.21 -11.81
CA ALA A 191 -11.18 20.62 -11.92
C ALA A 191 -12.20 20.94 -13.04
N SER A 192 -12.37 20.03 -14.00
CA SER A 192 -13.35 20.14 -15.10
C SER A 192 -14.69 19.44 -14.77
N GLY A 193 -14.81 18.83 -13.59
CA GLY A 193 -16.00 18.11 -13.16
C GLY A 193 -16.10 16.66 -13.65
N ASN A 194 -15.04 16.09 -14.23
CA ASN A 194 -15.03 14.69 -14.66
C ASN A 194 -14.60 13.76 -13.53
N ASP A 195 -15.06 12.51 -13.58
CA ASP A 195 -14.54 11.46 -12.70
C ASP A 195 -13.03 11.26 -12.92
N ARG A 196 -12.29 11.13 -11.81
CA ARG A 196 -10.86 10.85 -11.87
C ARG A 196 -10.60 9.42 -12.35
N GLU A 197 -9.51 9.26 -13.12
CA GLU A 197 -9.03 7.94 -13.54
C GLU A 197 -8.72 7.07 -12.29
N ASP A 198 -9.46 5.97 -12.14
CA ASP A 198 -9.13 4.91 -11.20
C ASP A 198 -7.99 4.08 -11.80
N VAL A 199 -7.00 3.72 -10.99
CA VAL A 199 -5.92 2.81 -11.37
C VAL A 199 -6.39 1.50 -12.02
N MET A 200 -7.61 1.02 -11.68
CA MET A 200 -8.20 -0.17 -12.28
C MET A 200 -8.56 0.01 -13.76
N MET A 201 -8.81 1.27 -14.17
CA MET A 201 -9.14 1.67 -15.55
C MET A 201 -7.90 2.12 -16.33
N ALA A 202 -6.74 2.22 -15.68
CA ALA A 202 -5.50 2.63 -16.33
C ALA A 202 -5.13 1.68 -17.48
N ASN A 203 -4.76 2.27 -18.61
CA ASN A 203 -4.27 1.55 -19.80
C ASN A 203 -2.93 0.86 -19.54
N GLU A 204 -2.06 1.50 -18.76
CA GLU A 204 -0.74 1.01 -18.39
C GLU A 204 -0.74 0.40 -16.98
N PRO A 205 0.07 -0.65 -16.73
CA PRO A 205 0.18 -1.23 -15.40
C PRO A 205 0.87 -0.27 -14.43
N VAL A 206 0.54 -0.40 -13.15
CA VAL A 206 1.28 0.28 -12.09
C VAL A 206 2.56 -0.49 -11.80
N GLU A 207 3.67 0.22 -11.78
CA GLU A 207 4.98 -0.40 -11.66
C GLU A 207 5.48 -0.38 -10.22
N LEU A 208 4.99 0.58 -9.43
CA LEU A 208 5.43 0.80 -8.06
C LEU A 208 4.26 1.13 -7.15
N LEU A 209 4.26 0.53 -5.96
CA LEU A 209 3.34 0.87 -4.88
C LEU A 209 4.12 1.20 -3.60
N LEU A 210 4.03 2.45 -3.15
CA LEU A 210 4.55 2.88 -1.85
C LEU A 210 3.51 2.57 -0.78
N LEU A 211 3.80 1.58 0.08
CA LEU A 211 2.86 1.12 1.10
C LEU A 211 3.07 1.81 2.46
N PRO A 212 2.02 2.35 3.08
CA PRO A 212 2.04 2.72 4.48
C PRO A 212 1.87 1.50 5.40
N GLY A 213 2.43 1.58 6.60
CA GLY A 213 2.31 0.56 7.64
C GLY A 213 2.87 1.05 8.97
N LEU A 214 2.46 0.41 10.07
CA LEU A 214 3.05 0.67 11.38
C LEU A 214 4.40 -0.02 11.49
N ALA A 215 4.48 -1.29 11.07
CA ALA A 215 5.71 -2.06 11.13
C ALA A 215 5.83 -2.97 9.91
N PHE A 216 7.07 -3.25 9.57
CA PHE A 216 7.44 -4.21 8.56
C PHE A 216 8.60 -5.05 9.10
N ASP A 217 8.75 -6.27 8.61
CA ASP A 217 9.93 -7.08 8.89
C ASP A 217 10.78 -7.30 7.64
N LYS A 218 11.97 -7.89 7.83
CA LYS A 218 12.93 -8.17 6.76
C LYS A 218 12.41 -9.15 5.70
N THR A 219 11.32 -9.87 5.99
CA THR A 219 10.66 -10.79 5.05
C THR A 219 9.55 -10.09 4.23
N GLY A 220 9.31 -8.80 4.48
CA GLY A 220 8.25 -8.02 3.82
C GLY A 220 6.87 -8.19 4.42
N ARG A 221 6.72 -8.84 5.59
CA ARG A 221 5.43 -8.88 6.29
C ARG A 221 5.13 -7.49 6.81
N ARG A 222 3.86 -7.07 6.68
CA ARG A 222 3.39 -5.74 7.06
C ARG A 222 2.35 -5.82 8.18
N LEU A 223 2.49 -4.93 9.16
CA LEU A 223 1.47 -4.64 10.16
C LEU A 223 0.80 -3.29 9.87
N GLY A 224 -0.44 -3.32 9.38
CA GLY A 224 -1.26 -2.12 9.19
C GLY A 224 -1.97 -1.65 10.47
N ARG A 225 -2.83 -0.63 10.33
CA ARG A 225 -3.58 -0.04 11.47
C ARG A 225 -4.80 -0.84 11.92
N GLY A 226 -5.29 -1.77 11.10
CA GLY A 226 -6.41 -2.67 11.46
C GLY A 226 -7.55 -2.73 10.44
N GLY A 227 -7.64 -1.79 9.49
CA GLY A 227 -8.69 -1.77 8.45
C GLY A 227 -8.50 -2.74 7.28
N GLY A 228 -7.44 -3.58 7.30
CA GLY A 228 -7.15 -4.55 6.25
C GLY A 228 -5.84 -5.30 6.44
#